data_AF-A0A2S7I415-F1
#
_entry.id   AF-A0A2S7I415-F1
#
_cell.length_a   1.000
_cell.length_b   1.000
_cell.length_c   1.000
_cell.angle_alpha   90.00
_cell.angle_beta   90.00
_cell.angle_gamma   90.00
#
_symmetry.space_group_name_H-M   'P 1'
#
loop_
_entity.id
_entity.type
_entity.pdbx_description
1 polymer ?
#
loop_
_entity_poly.entity_id
_entity_poly.type
_entity_poly.pdbx_seq_one_letter_code
_entity_poly.pdbx_strand_id
1 'polypeptide(L)'
;MTFIIYLIPNEFNSQILKLIALISILYILFPFLKTNVKWVLYYFFCIDNYWWDKRVQRPRILIYISYFGIFYLSFAELKYGEKDVLGMITNFLFFLYLSFGVLLLGNFIWKSDFETSLLREIKVFISDEISLKLYSKNEIEDFIKDNIENIHSSSIDDFRDFLSGNPISNKIKWIGTSGKNVVTYTGLFYLTHTLVNEGKELFTKKQRRKFLEFICEKFEKYENDLSIAIKYENLNSAYSSFNLKKYSK
;
A
#
# COMPACT_ATOMS: atom_id res chain seq x y z
N MET A 1 -31.71 29.70 1.67
CA MET A 1 -30.31 30.00 2.03
C MET A 1 -29.65 30.71 0.84
N THR A 2 -30.16 31.89 0.48
CA THR A 2 -29.78 32.63 -0.76
C THR A 2 -29.78 34.14 -0.54
N PHE A 3 -30.13 34.61 0.66
CA PHE A 3 -30.33 36.04 0.95
C PHE A 3 -29.15 36.73 1.64
N ILE A 4 -28.20 35.98 2.21
CA ILE A 4 -27.04 36.57 2.92
C ILE A 4 -25.99 37.10 1.93
N ILE A 5 -25.98 36.60 0.68
CA ILE A 5 -25.01 36.99 -0.36
C ILE A 5 -25.31 38.39 -0.94
N TYR A 6 -26.52 38.94 -0.72
CA TYR A 6 -26.95 40.22 -1.31
C TYR A 6 -26.74 41.45 -0.42
N LEU A 7 -26.27 41.29 0.82
CA LEU A 7 -26.10 42.40 1.77
C LEU A 7 -24.69 43.02 1.78
N ILE A 8 -23.75 42.44 1.04
CA ILE A 8 -22.38 42.92 0.96
C ILE A 8 -22.21 43.59 -0.40
N PRO A 9 -21.83 44.88 -0.47
CA PRO A 9 -21.56 45.54 -1.75
C PRO A 9 -20.55 44.72 -2.57
N ASN A 10 -20.74 44.62 -3.88
CA ASN A 10 -19.94 43.74 -4.75
C ASN A 10 -18.41 43.93 -4.61
N GLU A 11 -17.97 45.15 -4.28
CA GLU A 11 -16.57 45.48 -4.02
C GLU A 11 -16.02 44.87 -2.71
N PHE A 12 -16.86 44.76 -1.67
CA PHE A 12 -16.51 44.13 -0.39
C PHE A 12 -16.55 42.59 -0.46
N ASN A 13 -17.39 42.02 -1.33
CA ASN A 13 -17.42 40.57 -1.56
C ASN A 13 -16.05 40.07 -2.06
N SER A 14 -15.40 40.79 -2.99
CA SER A 14 -14.06 40.43 -3.49
C SER A 14 -13.01 40.42 -2.37
N GLN A 15 -13.04 41.39 -1.46
CA GLN A 15 -12.07 41.50 -0.35
C GLN A 15 -12.28 40.43 0.72
N ILE A 16 -13.53 40.17 1.12
CA ILE A 16 -13.87 39.15 2.12
C ILE A 16 -13.51 37.75 1.60
N LEU A 17 -13.79 37.46 0.32
CA LEU A 17 -13.44 36.19 -0.31
C LEU A 17 -11.92 35.97 -0.36
N LYS A 18 -11.14 37.02 -0.68
CA LYS A 18 -9.66 36.98 -0.64
C LYS A 18 -9.14 36.70 0.77
N LEU A 19 -9.75 37.30 1.79
CA LEU A 19 -9.38 37.05 3.19
C LEU A 19 -9.67 35.61 3.62
N ILE A 20 -10.86 35.08 3.28
CA ILE A 20 -11.22 33.68 3.58
C ILE A 20 -10.26 32.72 2.87
N ALA A 21 -9.93 32.99 1.61
CA ALA A 21 -8.97 32.20 0.85
C ALA A 21 -7.59 32.21 1.51
N LEU A 22 -7.09 33.38 1.93
CA LEU A 22 -5.82 33.51 2.64
C LEU A 22 -5.82 32.71 3.94
N ILE A 23 -6.87 32.83 4.76
CA ILE A 23 -7.01 32.07 6.02
C ILE A 23 -7.00 30.56 5.74
N SER A 24 -7.70 30.12 4.68
CA SER A 24 -7.78 28.72 4.28
C SER A 24 -6.41 28.18 3.84
N ILE A 25 -5.67 28.95 3.03
CA ILE A 25 -4.31 28.60 2.61
C ILE A 25 -3.38 28.51 3.82
N LEU A 26 -3.43 29.50 4.72
CA LEU A 26 -2.63 29.51 5.94
C LEU A 26 -2.96 28.30 6.83
N TYR A 27 -4.24 27.95 6.98
CA TYR A 27 -4.67 26.78 7.74
C TYR A 27 -4.16 25.47 7.11
N ILE A 28 -4.24 25.33 5.79
CA ILE A 28 -3.71 24.17 5.05
C ILE A 28 -2.20 24.03 5.25
N LEU A 29 -1.47 25.15 5.17
CA LEU A 29 -0.01 25.19 5.26
C LEU A 29 0.51 25.11 6.70
N PHE A 30 -0.26 25.56 7.69
CA PHE A 30 0.18 25.62 9.10
C PHE A 30 0.73 24.30 9.64
N PRO A 31 0.02 23.15 9.56
CA PRO A 31 0.53 21.90 10.09
C PRO A 31 1.74 21.40 9.30
N PHE A 32 1.80 21.70 7.99
CA PHE A 32 2.96 21.41 7.15
C PHE A 32 4.20 22.20 7.58
N LEU A 33 4.08 23.52 7.73
CA LEU A 33 5.18 24.39 8.13
C LEU A 33 5.66 24.04 9.54
N LYS A 34 4.74 23.89 10.51
CA LYS A 34 5.07 23.53 11.89
C LYS A 34 5.93 22.27 11.97
N THR A 35 5.60 21.27 11.16
CA THR A 35 6.23 19.94 11.23
C THR A 35 7.44 19.83 10.30
N ASN A 36 7.38 20.42 9.10
CA ASN A 36 8.32 20.18 8.02
C ASN A 36 9.24 21.35 7.70
N VAL A 37 9.05 22.56 8.24
CA VAL A 37 9.95 23.68 7.90
C VAL A 37 11.40 23.35 8.25
N LYS A 38 11.64 22.70 9.39
CA LYS A 38 12.97 22.18 9.74
C LYS A 38 13.43 21.17 8.70
N TRP A 39 12.64 20.14 8.37
CA TRP A 39 13.03 19.09 7.43
C TRP A 39 13.29 19.58 6.00
N VAL A 40 12.51 20.56 5.52
CA VAL A 40 12.72 21.20 4.21
C VAL A 40 14.05 21.95 4.22
N LEU A 41 14.32 22.73 5.27
CA LEU A 41 15.62 23.38 5.44
C LEU A 41 16.75 22.33 5.52
N TYR A 42 16.58 21.27 6.30
CA TYR A 42 17.53 20.15 6.38
C TYR A 42 17.77 19.48 5.01
N TYR A 43 16.73 19.28 4.20
CA TYR A 43 16.81 18.69 2.86
C TYR A 43 17.64 19.56 1.90
N PHE A 44 17.47 20.89 1.94
CA PHE A 44 18.18 21.82 1.08
C PHE A 44 19.56 22.25 1.61
N PHE A 45 19.78 22.19 2.93
CA PHE A 45 21.01 22.66 3.59
C PHE A 45 21.87 21.53 4.19
N CYS A 46 21.51 20.25 4.02
CA CYS A 46 22.31 19.07 4.35
C CYS A 46 22.88 19.01 5.77
N ILE A 47 22.12 19.42 6.78
CA ILE A 47 22.52 19.27 8.20
C ILE A 47 22.18 17.82 8.64
N ASP A 48 23.03 17.19 9.44
CA ASP A 48 23.12 15.72 9.69
C ASP A 48 21.85 14.84 9.67
N ASN A 49 22.03 13.60 9.17
CA ASN A 49 21.01 12.73 8.57
C ASN A 49 20.22 11.78 9.52
N TYR A 50 20.37 11.91 10.85
CA TYR A 50 20.06 10.79 11.76
C TYR A 50 18.66 10.81 12.41
N TRP A 51 17.92 11.92 12.40
CA TRP A 51 16.71 12.07 13.24
C TRP A 51 15.36 12.10 12.49
N TRP A 52 15.32 11.77 11.20
CA TRP A 52 14.12 11.88 10.35
C TRP A 52 13.45 10.51 10.04
N ASP A 53 12.18 10.32 10.41
CA ASP A 53 11.33 9.27 9.80
C ASP A 53 10.91 9.59 8.36
N LYS A 54 11.77 9.15 7.44
CA LYS A 54 11.59 9.29 5.98
C LYS A 54 10.33 8.58 5.46
N ARG A 55 9.75 7.63 6.21
CA ARG A 55 8.64 6.78 5.74
C ARG A 55 7.30 7.48 5.67
N VAL A 56 7.08 8.49 6.51
CA VAL A 56 5.79 9.20 6.59
C VAL A 56 5.89 10.62 6.01
N GLN A 57 6.96 11.36 6.35
CA GLN A 57 7.04 12.77 5.95
C GLN A 57 7.28 12.97 4.45
N ARG A 58 8.00 12.06 3.77
CA ARG A 58 8.21 12.15 2.31
C ARG A 58 6.88 12.07 1.53
N PRO A 59 6.00 11.09 1.79
CA PRO A 59 4.66 11.10 1.22
C PRO A 59 3.87 12.38 1.51
N ARG A 60 3.90 12.90 2.75
CA ARG A 60 3.22 14.15 3.10
C ARG A 60 3.73 15.32 2.25
N ILE A 61 5.05 15.50 2.18
CA ILE A 61 5.68 16.56 1.37
C ILE A 61 5.28 16.44 -0.10
N LEU A 62 5.31 15.24 -0.66
CA LEU A 62 4.91 15.02 -2.06
C LEU A 62 3.45 15.41 -2.30
N ILE A 63 2.53 15.03 -1.41
CA ILE A 63 1.10 15.37 -1.56
C ILE A 63 0.89 16.89 -1.50
N TYR A 64 1.59 17.59 -0.60
CA TYR A 64 1.56 19.05 -0.52
C TYR A 64 2.11 19.73 -1.79
N ILE A 65 3.25 19.26 -2.32
CA ILE A 65 3.83 19.78 -3.56
C ILE A 65 2.87 19.57 -4.73
N SER A 66 2.30 18.38 -4.88
CA SER A 66 1.37 18.05 -5.95
C SER A 66 0.10 18.90 -5.87
N TYR A 67 -0.47 19.08 -4.68
CA TYR A 67 -1.66 19.91 -4.48
C TYR A 67 -1.37 21.37 -4.89
N PHE A 68 -0.37 22.01 -4.30
CA PHE A 68 -0.06 23.41 -4.64
C PHE A 68 0.47 23.59 -6.07
N GLY A 69 1.09 22.57 -6.66
CA GLY A 69 1.45 22.54 -8.08
C GLY A 69 0.21 22.56 -8.99
N ILE A 70 -0.79 21.72 -8.72
CA ILE A 70 -2.07 21.74 -9.44
C ILE A 70 -2.79 23.07 -9.24
N PHE A 71 -2.82 23.58 -8.01
CA PHE A 71 -3.39 24.89 -7.71
C PHE A 71 -2.74 25.99 -8.54
N TYR A 72 -1.41 26.04 -8.58
CA TYR A 72 -0.69 27.00 -9.40
C TYR A 72 -1.04 26.83 -10.89
N LEU A 73 -0.98 25.62 -11.44
CA LEU A 73 -1.28 25.38 -12.86
C LEU A 73 -2.73 25.72 -13.24
N SER A 74 -3.69 25.43 -12.35
CA SER A 74 -5.11 25.67 -12.62
C SER A 74 -5.53 27.13 -12.45
N PHE A 75 -4.81 27.91 -11.64
CA PHE A 75 -5.24 29.27 -11.26
C PHE A 75 -4.23 30.39 -11.57
N ALA A 76 -3.01 30.09 -12.03
CA ALA A 76 -1.97 31.11 -12.32
C ALA A 76 -2.30 32.05 -13.48
N GLU A 77 -3.06 31.59 -14.48
CA GLU A 77 -3.36 32.37 -15.70
C GLU A 77 -4.75 33.03 -15.69
N LEU A 78 -5.51 32.92 -14.61
CA LEU A 78 -6.88 33.43 -14.56
C LEU A 78 -6.90 34.95 -14.34
N LYS A 79 -6.85 35.72 -15.43
CA LYS A 79 -7.21 37.14 -15.46
C LYS A 79 -8.62 37.30 -16.02
N TYR A 80 -9.64 37.19 -15.16
CA TYR A 80 -11.02 37.45 -15.57
C TYR A 80 -11.63 38.61 -14.79
N GLY A 81 -12.39 39.45 -15.48
CA GLY A 81 -13.11 40.57 -14.88
C GLY A 81 -14.18 40.07 -13.91
N GLU A 82 -14.32 40.73 -12.76
CA GLU A 82 -15.20 40.35 -11.65
C GLU A 82 -16.71 40.28 -12.00
N LYS A 83 -17.11 40.58 -13.25
CA LYS A 83 -18.52 40.71 -13.67
C LYS A 83 -19.01 39.64 -14.67
N ASP A 84 -18.13 38.75 -15.16
CA ASP A 84 -18.54 37.70 -16.09
C ASP A 84 -18.98 36.42 -15.37
N VAL A 85 -20.02 35.76 -15.90
CA VAL A 85 -20.52 34.46 -15.42
C VAL A 85 -19.39 33.42 -15.30
N LEU A 86 -18.42 33.47 -16.22
CA LEU A 86 -17.24 32.62 -16.19
C LEU A 86 -16.37 32.88 -14.96
N GLY A 87 -16.19 34.16 -14.57
CA GLY A 87 -15.46 34.54 -13.36
C GLY A 87 -16.15 34.04 -12.08
N MET A 88 -17.48 34.05 -12.04
CA MET A 88 -18.24 33.48 -10.92
C MET A 88 -18.05 31.96 -10.79
N ILE A 89 -18.11 31.23 -11.91
CA ILE A 89 -17.89 29.77 -11.94
C ILE A 89 -16.46 29.44 -11.50
N THR A 90 -15.47 30.16 -12.01
CA THR A 90 -14.06 29.99 -11.64
C THR A 90 -13.83 30.23 -10.16
N ASN A 91 -14.39 31.30 -9.59
CA ASN A 91 -14.30 31.58 -8.16
C ASN A 91 -14.94 30.47 -7.33
N PHE A 92 -16.09 29.95 -7.75
CA PHE A 92 -16.74 28.84 -7.07
C PHE A 92 -15.86 27.56 -7.08
N LEU A 93 -15.26 27.22 -8.22
CA LEU A 93 -14.33 26.08 -8.32
C LEU A 93 -13.08 26.28 -7.45
N PHE A 94 -12.55 27.49 -7.40
CA PHE A 94 -11.45 27.88 -6.51
C PHE A 94 -11.82 27.64 -5.03
N PHE A 95 -13.01 28.07 -4.62
CA PHE A 95 -13.49 27.86 -3.25
C PHE A 95 -13.67 26.38 -2.90
N LEU A 96 -14.23 25.59 -3.83
CA LEU A 96 -14.34 24.14 -3.64
C LEU A 96 -12.97 23.49 -3.48
N TYR A 97 -12.00 23.89 -4.31
CA TYR A 97 -10.64 23.37 -4.26
C TYR A 97 -9.96 23.66 -2.92
N LEU A 98 -10.06 24.90 -2.41
CA LEU A 98 -9.50 25.26 -1.10
C LEU A 98 -10.23 24.54 0.04
N SER A 99 -11.55 24.43 -0.02
CA SER A 99 -12.35 23.71 0.98
C SER A 99 -11.94 22.23 1.06
N PHE A 100 -11.70 21.61 -0.09
CA PHE A 100 -11.16 20.25 -0.16
C PHE A 100 -9.74 20.18 0.45
N GLY A 101 -8.89 21.17 0.18
CA GLY A 101 -7.57 21.27 0.81
C GLY A 101 -7.63 21.35 2.34
N VAL A 102 -8.53 22.16 2.90
CA VAL A 102 -8.72 22.28 4.35
C VAL A 102 -9.08 20.93 4.97
N LEU A 103 -10.00 20.18 4.34
CA LEU A 103 -10.43 18.87 4.83
C LEU A 103 -9.32 17.81 4.69
N LEU A 104 -8.67 17.75 3.54
CA LEU A 104 -7.72 16.67 3.25
C LEU A 104 -6.32 16.99 3.80
N LEU A 105 -5.72 18.11 3.38
CA LEU A 105 -4.37 18.49 3.79
C LEU A 105 -4.35 19.10 5.19
N GLY A 106 -5.32 19.96 5.52
CA GLY A 106 -5.35 20.65 6.82
C GLY A 106 -5.76 19.75 7.98
N ASN A 107 -6.42 18.62 7.73
CA ASN A 107 -6.97 17.75 8.78
C ASN A 107 -6.60 16.27 8.57
N PHE A 108 -7.01 15.64 7.48
CA PHE A 108 -6.88 14.18 7.31
C PHE A 108 -5.44 13.66 7.31
N ILE A 109 -4.53 14.27 6.54
CA ILE A 109 -3.13 13.79 6.38
C ILE A 109 -2.34 13.77 7.70
N TRP A 110 -2.79 14.53 8.69
CA TRP A 110 -2.15 14.65 10.00
C TRP A 110 -2.71 13.71 11.06
N LYS A 111 -3.79 12.98 10.75
CA LYS A 111 -4.36 11.98 11.64
C LYS A 111 -3.62 10.65 11.52
N SER A 112 -3.69 9.83 12.57
CA SER A 112 -3.22 8.43 12.55
C SER A 112 -3.84 7.62 11.42
N ASP A 113 -5.09 7.93 11.05
CA ASP A 113 -5.86 7.24 10.01
C ASP A 113 -5.20 7.34 8.63
N PHE A 114 -4.52 8.46 8.34
CA PHE A 114 -3.73 8.61 7.12
C PHE A 114 -2.58 7.60 7.08
N GLU A 115 -1.94 7.33 8.22
CA GLU A 115 -0.82 6.39 8.32
C GLU A 115 -1.28 4.93 8.25
N THR A 116 -2.41 4.61 8.89
CA THR A 116 -2.92 3.24 9.01
C THR A 116 -3.75 2.77 7.83
N SER A 117 -4.47 3.66 7.14
CA SER A 117 -5.26 3.34 5.93
C SER A 117 -4.53 3.82 4.68
N LEU A 118 -4.52 5.12 4.38
CA LEU A 118 -4.11 5.60 3.06
C LEU A 118 -2.63 5.33 2.74
N LEU A 119 -1.70 5.56 3.68
CA LEU A 119 -0.29 5.21 3.48
C LEU A 119 -0.07 3.71 3.40
N ARG A 120 -0.82 2.91 4.17
CA ARG A 120 -0.74 1.44 4.08
C ARG A 120 -1.24 0.97 2.73
N GLU A 121 -2.37 1.47 2.25
CA GLU A 121 -2.95 1.14 0.96
C GLU A 121 -2.05 1.55 -0.20
N ILE A 122 -1.51 2.77 -0.18
CA ILE A 122 -0.52 3.24 -1.17
C ILE A 122 0.71 2.33 -1.13
N LYS A 123 1.20 1.97 0.06
CA LYS A 123 2.32 1.04 0.19
C LYS A 123 1.98 -0.32 -0.38
N VAL A 124 0.82 -0.91 -0.07
CA VAL A 124 0.39 -2.20 -0.62
C VAL A 124 0.22 -2.13 -2.14
N PHE A 125 -0.34 -1.03 -2.65
CA PHE A 125 -0.56 -0.81 -4.07
C PHE A 125 0.76 -0.68 -4.85
N ILE A 126 1.74 0.04 -4.28
CA ILE A 126 3.06 0.24 -4.90
C ILE A 126 3.99 -0.95 -4.60
N SER A 127 3.81 -1.63 -3.48
CA SER A 127 4.66 -2.74 -3.09
C SER A 127 4.32 -3.95 -3.93
N ASP A 128 5.30 -4.40 -4.70
CA ASP A 128 5.32 -5.77 -5.18
C ASP A 128 5.66 -6.76 -4.05
N GLU A 129 5.44 -6.42 -2.78
CA GLU A 129 5.78 -7.30 -1.65
C GLU A 129 4.72 -8.39 -1.48
N ILE A 130 5.19 -9.52 -1.01
CA ILE A 130 4.39 -10.69 -0.71
C ILE A 130 4.20 -10.66 0.80
N SER A 131 2.99 -10.38 1.25
CA SER A 131 2.66 -10.46 2.67
C SER A 131 2.20 -11.87 3.00
N LEU A 132 2.80 -12.45 4.04
CA LEU A 132 2.30 -13.68 4.64
C LEU A 132 1.11 -13.37 5.53
N LYS A 133 0.05 -14.17 5.40
CA LYS A 133 -1.06 -14.19 6.35
C LYS A 133 -0.55 -14.84 7.63
N LEU A 134 -0.64 -14.11 8.74
CA LEU A 134 -0.40 -14.66 10.07
C LEU A 134 -1.68 -15.30 10.58
N TYR A 135 -1.58 -16.52 11.07
CA TYR A 135 -2.70 -17.30 11.58
C TYR A 135 -2.71 -17.30 13.11
N SER A 136 -3.89 -17.40 13.72
CA SER A 136 -4.02 -17.66 15.15
C SER A 136 -3.57 -19.08 15.49
N LYS A 137 -3.20 -19.35 16.74
CA LYS A 137 -2.73 -20.69 17.17
C LYS A 137 -3.69 -21.82 16.78
N ASN A 138 -5.00 -21.60 16.90
CA ASN A 138 -5.99 -22.62 16.55
C ASN A 138 -6.02 -22.88 15.04
N GLU A 139 -6.03 -21.82 14.23
CA GLU A 139 -5.99 -21.94 12.77
C GLU A 139 -4.70 -22.59 12.27
N ILE A 140 -3.57 -22.37 12.95
CA ILE A 140 -2.29 -23.02 12.61
C ILE A 140 -2.40 -24.54 12.77
N GLU A 141 -2.92 -25.03 13.90
CA GLU A 141 -3.04 -26.46 14.12
C GLU A 141 -4.02 -27.11 13.13
N ASP A 142 -5.13 -26.44 12.82
CA ASP A 142 -6.06 -26.90 11.77
C ASP A 142 -5.35 -26.97 10.40
N PHE A 143 -4.59 -25.94 10.05
CA PHE A 143 -3.85 -25.88 8.79
C PHE A 143 -2.74 -26.93 8.68
N ILE A 144 -2.04 -27.21 9.79
CA ILE A 144 -1.05 -28.29 9.86
C ILE A 144 -1.76 -29.64 9.66
N LYS A 145 -2.88 -29.86 10.34
CA LYS A 145 -3.64 -31.11 10.23
C LYS A 145 -4.12 -31.38 8.81
N ASP A 146 -4.64 -30.35 8.13
CA ASP A 146 -5.12 -30.45 6.74
C ASP A 146 -4.00 -30.72 5.73
N ASN A 147 -2.74 -30.42 6.08
CA ASN A 147 -1.58 -30.54 5.19
C ASN A 147 -0.53 -31.54 5.67
N ILE A 148 -0.81 -32.30 6.72
CA ILE A 148 0.17 -33.17 7.39
C ILE A 148 0.71 -34.26 6.46
N GLU A 149 -0.12 -34.74 5.52
CA GLU A 149 0.28 -35.74 4.52
C GLU A 149 1.23 -35.18 3.46
N ASN A 150 1.29 -33.85 3.32
CA ASN A 150 2.10 -33.17 2.30
C ASN A 150 3.42 -32.62 2.85
N ILE A 151 3.64 -32.70 4.16
CA ILE A 151 4.81 -32.15 4.86
C ILE A 151 5.54 -33.27 5.56
N HIS A 152 6.87 -33.33 5.38
CA HIS A 152 7.67 -34.34 6.07
C HIS A 152 7.63 -34.13 7.58
N SER A 153 7.60 -35.20 8.36
CA SER A 153 7.44 -35.16 9.82
C SER A 153 8.49 -34.29 10.52
N SER A 154 9.74 -34.30 10.04
CA SER A 154 10.82 -33.46 10.59
C SER A 154 10.70 -31.97 10.29
N SER A 155 9.76 -31.55 9.45
CA SER A 155 9.51 -30.13 9.12
C SER A 155 8.22 -29.59 9.73
N ILE A 156 7.50 -30.37 10.56
CA ILE A 156 6.24 -29.92 11.17
C ILE A 156 6.46 -28.72 12.09
N ASP A 157 7.51 -28.75 12.92
CA ASP A 157 7.80 -27.66 13.85
C ASP A 157 8.28 -26.39 13.11
N ASP A 158 9.19 -26.55 12.13
CA ASP A 158 9.59 -25.44 11.24
C ASP A 158 8.37 -24.87 10.51
N PHE A 159 7.42 -25.70 10.07
CA PHE A 159 6.21 -25.23 9.41
C PHE A 159 5.29 -24.46 10.38
N ARG A 160 5.15 -24.91 11.62
CA ARG A 160 4.40 -24.20 12.67
C ARG A 160 5.00 -22.81 12.95
N ASP A 161 6.33 -22.75 13.06
CA ASP A 161 7.05 -21.50 13.27
C ASP A 161 6.89 -20.55 12.08
N PHE A 162 6.99 -21.07 10.85
CA PHE A 162 6.75 -20.32 9.64
C PHE A 162 5.35 -19.71 9.57
N LEU A 163 4.29 -20.47 9.91
CA LEU A 163 2.91 -19.97 9.94
C LEU A 163 2.67 -18.92 11.05
N SER A 164 3.44 -19.01 12.13
CA SER A 164 3.42 -18.05 13.25
C SER A 164 4.21 -16.77 12.96
N GLY A 165 4.98 -16.73 11.86
CA GLY A 165 5.89 -15.62 11.53
C GLY A 165 7.23 -15.66 12.29
N ASN A 166 7.55 -16.78 12.93
CA ASN A 166 8.83 -17.01 13.59
C ASN A 166 9.92 -17.38 12.56
N PRO A 167 11.20 -17.10 12.87
CA PRO A 167 12.30 -17.56 12.03
C PRO A 167 12.40 -19.09 12.05
N ILE A 168 12.53 -19.68 10.86
CA ILE A 168 12.76 -21.13 10.70
C ILE A 168 14.24 -21.43 10.51
N SER A 169 14.69 -22.57 11.01
CA SER A 169 16.09 -22.98 10.91
C SER A 169 16.37 -23.70 9.60
N ASN A 170 15.38 -24.46 9.09
CA ASN A 170 15.50 -25.24 7.87
C ASN A 170 14.40 -24.87 6.87
N LYS A 171 14.59 -25.28 5.61
CA LYS A 171 13.51 -25.26 4.62
C LYS A 171 12.48 -26.33 4.95
N ILE A 172 11.22 -26.03 4.66
CA ILE A 172 10.11 -26.95 4.85
C ILE A 172 10.17 -28.02 3.76
N LYS A 173 10.29 -29.28 4.18
CA LYS A 173 10.33 -30.45 3.30
C LYS A 173 8.92 -30.80 2.82
N TRP A 174 8.68 -30.55 1.55
CA TRP A 174 7.43 -30.86 0.86
C TRP A 174 7.48 -32.26 0.25
N ILE A 175 6.56 -33.13 0.69
CA ILE A 175 6.38 -34.51 0.19
C ILE A 175 5.11 -34.68 -0.66
N GLY A 176 4.25 -33.66 -0.76
CA GLY A 176 2.93 -33.77 -1.38
C GLY A 176 2.96 -34.37 -2.79
N THR A 177 2.48 -35.61 -2.90
CA THR A 177 2.46 -36.38 -4.15
C THR A 177 1.15 -36.19 -4.91
N SER A 178 1.20 -36.22 -6.24
CA SER A 178 0.02 -36.67 -6.99
C SER A 178 -0.04 -38.19 -6.84
N GLY A 179 -1.23 -38.81 -6.88
CA GLY A 179 -1.46 -40.26 -6.65
C GLY A 179 -0.67 -41.27 -7.53
N LYS A 180 0.38 -40.82 -8.21
CA LYS A 180 1.47 -41.58 -8.83
C LYS A 180 2.79 -41.55 -8.01
N ASN A 181 2.77 -41.18 -6.73
CA ASN A 181 3.95 -41.04 -5.85
C ASN A 181 5.03 -40.05 -6.34
N VAL A 182 4.66 -39.12 -7.22
CA VAL A 182 5.58 -38.05 -7.68
C VAL A 182 5.19 -36.77 -6.96
N VAL A 183 6.15 -36.15 -6.27
CA VAL A 183 5.95 -34.86 -5.60
C VAL A 183 5.55 -33.80 -6.63
N THR A 184 4.39 -33.16 -6.45
CA THR A 184 3.88 -32.14 -7.37
C THR A 184 3.90 -30.75 -6.74
N TYR A 185 4.17 -29.75 -7.58
CA TYR A 185 4.11 -28.35 -7.18
C TYR A 185 2.67 -27.82 -7.07
N THR A 186 1.68 -28.53 -7.60
CA THR A 186 0.28 -28.09 -7.58
C THR A 186 -0.24 -27.88 -6.16
N GLY A 187 -0.07 -28.87 -5.27
CA GLY A 187 -0.47 -28.74 -3.87
C GLY A 187 0.32 -27.65 -3.14
N LEU A 188 1.62 -27.54 -3.44
CA LEU A 188 2.48 -26.49 -2.89
C LEU A 188 2.01 -25.10 -3.33
N PHE A 189 1.60 -24.92 -4.59
CA PHE A 189 1.05 -23.67 -5.08
C PHE A 189 -0.26 -23.31 -4.38
N TYR A 190 -1.17 -24.26 -4.17
CA TYR A 190 -2.39 -24.00 -3.41
C TYR A 190 -2.10 -23.55 -1.99
N LEU A 191 -1.26 -24.29 -1.27
CA LEU A 191 -0.83 -23.95 0.08
C LEU A 191 -0.23 -22.55 0.11
N THR A 192 0.76 -22.29 -0.73
CA THR A 192 1.49 -21.02 -0.69
C THR A 192 0.63 -19.84 -1.16
N HIS A 193 -0.37 -20.07 -2.03
CA HIS A 193 -1.36 -19.05 -2.37
C HIS A 193 -2.31 -18.73 -1.21
N THR A 194 -2.74 -19.70 -0.41
CA THR A 194 -3.58 -19.41 0.77
C THR A 194 -2.80 -18.66 1.85
N LEU A 195 -1.50 -18.95 1.96
CA LEU A 195 -0.59 -18.27 2.89
C LEU A 195 -0.22 -16.85 2.47
N VAL A 196 -0.25 -16.54 1.17
CA VAL A 196 0.20 -15.25 0.63
C VAL A 196 -0.98 -14.37 0.22
N ASN A 197 -0.92 -13.09 0.58
CA ASN A 197 -1.84 -12.04 0.11
C ASN A 197 -3.33 -12.43 0.27
N GLU A 198 -3.67 -13.10 1.38
CA GLU A 198 -5.03 -13.51 1.73
C GLU A 198 -5.71 -14.41 0.68
N GLY A 199 -4.95 -15.12 -0.16
CA GLY A 199 -5.52 -15.97 -1.20
C GLY A 199 -5.96 -15.24 -2.47
N LYS A 200 -5.53 -14.00 -2.71
CA LYS A 200 -5.85 -13.26 -3.95
C LYS A 200 -5.36 -14.03 -5.19
N GLU A 201 -6.26 -14.22 -6.15
CA GLU A 201 -6.07 -15.14 -7.29
C GLU A 201 -5.05 -14.69 -8.35
N LEU A 202 -4.73 -13.39 -8.44
CA LEU A 202 -3.96 -12.85 -9.57
C LEU A 202 -2.76 -12.01 -9.13
N PHE A 203 -1.56 -12.57 -9.31
CA PHE A 203 -0.30 -11.85 -9.18
C PHE A 203 0.07 -11.10 -10.46
N THR A 204 0.64 -9.90 -10.33
CA THR A 204 1.36 -9.27 -11.44
C THR A 204 2.59 -10.09 -11.83
N LYS A 205 3.18 -9.86 -13.02
CA LYS A 205 4.40 -10.56 -13.46
C LYS A 205 5.55 -10.47 -12.44
N LYS A 206 5.68 -9.33 -11.76
CA LYS A 206 6.74 -9.09 -10.76
C LYS A 206 6.42 -9.76 -9.42
N GLN A 207 5.16 -9.72 -8.98
CA GLN A 207 4.70 -10.47 -7.81
C GLN A 207 4.83 -11.98 -8.00
N ARG A 208 4.48 -12.50 -9.19
CA ARG A 208 4.67 -13.92 -9.54
C ARG A 208 6.12 -14.34 -9.39
N ARG A 209 7.06 -13.54 -9.92
CA ARG A 209 8.50 -13.85 -9.78
C ARG A 209 8.88 -13.96 -8.30
N LYS A 210 8.55 -12.95 -7.50
CA LYS A 210 8.83 -12.96 -6.05
C LYS A 210 8.15 -14.11 -5.33
N PHE A 211 6.97 -14.53 -5.78
CA PHE A 211 6.22 -15.65 -5.19
C PHE A 211 6.94 -16.97 -5.43
N LEU A 212 7.42 -17.18 -6.64
CA LEU A 212 8.21 -18.37 -6.96
C LEU A 212 9.57 -18.36 -6.26
N GLU A 213 10.24 -17.20 -6.17
CA GLU A 213 11.47 -17.03 -5.38
C GLU A 213 11.24 -17.34 -3.89
N PHE A 214 10.12 -16.87 -3.33
CA PHE A 214 9.70 -17.17 -1.97
C PHE A 214 9.53 -18.67 -1.74
N ILE A 215 8.87 -19.40 -2.66
CA ILE A 215 8.74 -20.86 -2.57
C ILE A 215 10.12 -21.52 -2.59
N CYS A 216 11.00 -21.12 -3.51
CA CYS A 216 12.38 -21.64 -3.58
C CYS A 216 13.18 -21.39 -2.29
N GLU A 217 12.93 -20.27 -1.61
CA GLU A 217 13.62 -19.91 -0.37
C GLU A 217 13.11 -20.75 0.82
N LYS A 218 11.80 -20.95 0.93
CA LYS A 218 11.18 -21.55 2.12
C LYS A 218 10.94 -23.06 2.04
N PHE A 219 10.86 -23.62 0.82
CA PHE A 219 10.51 -25.01 0.62
C PHE A 219 11.60 -25.77 -0.15
N GLU A 220 11.66 -27.07 0.12
CA GLU A 220 12.44 -28.04 -0.64
C GLU A 220 11.58 -29.27 -0.94
N LYS A 221 11.90 -29.96 -2.03
CA LYS A 221 11.22 -31.21 -2.40
C LYS A 221 11.90 -32.36 -1.67
N TYR A 222 11.14 -33.21 -1.00
CA TYR A 222 11.66 -34.42 -0.36
C TYR A 222 11.15 -35.66 -1.09
N GLU A 223 12.04 -36.42 -1.72
CA GLU A 223 11.72 -37.61 -2.52
C GLU A 223 12.88 -38.60 -2.44
N ASN A 224 12.58 -39.91 -2.32
CA ASN A 224 13.58 -40.98 -2.19
C ASN A 224 14.61 -40.72 -1.06
N ASP A 225 14.12 -40.26 0.10
CA ASP A 225 14.92 -39.90 1.27
C ASP A 225 15.98 -38.80 1.05
N LEU A 226 15.83 -38.04 -0.04
CA LEU A 226 16.73 -36.94 -0.40
C LEU A 226 15.98 -35.61 -0.40
N SER A 227 16.65 -34.59 0.15
CA SER A 227 16.20 -33.21 0.10
C SER A 227 16.74 -32.56 -1.18
N ILE A 228 15.83 -32.15 -2.05
CA ILE A 228 16.13 -31.62 -3.38
C ILE A 228 15.70 -30.15 -3.42
N ALA A 229 16.65 -29.26 -3.67
CA ALA A 229 16.37 -27.84 -3.83
C ALA A 229 15.40 -27.60 -5.00
N ILE A 230 14.34 -26.83 -4.74
CA ILE A 230 13.38 -26.44 -5.76
C ILE A 230 13.99 -25.31 -6.60
N LYS A 231 14.16 -25.56 -7.91
CA LYS A 231 14.71 -24.58 -8.86
C LYS A 231 13.61 -23.67 -9.42
N TYR A 232 13.94 -22.39 -9.58
CA TYR A 232 13.00 -21.39 -10.08
C TYR A 232 12.48 -21.72 -11.48
N GLU A 233 13.33 -22.22 -12.39
CA GLU A 233 12.94 -22.54 -13.77
C GLU A 233 11.86 -23.63 -13.81
N ASN A 234 12.00 -24.64 -12.94
CA ASN A 234 11.06 -25.75 -12.82
C ASN A 234 9.71 -25.26 -12.28
N LEU A 235 9.73 -24.42 -11.23
CA LEU A 235 8.52 -23.81 -10.70
C LEU A 235 7.84 -22.91 -11.72
N ASN A 236 8.60 -22.07 -12.42
CA ASN A 236 8.04 -21.12 -13.37
C ASN A 236 7.37 -21.81 -14.56
N SER A 237 7.96 -22.90 -15.04
CA SER A 237 7.33 -23.77 -16.04
C SER A 237 6.03 -24.37 -15.52
N ALA A 238 6.07 -25.02 -14.35
CA ALA A 238 4.89 -25.65 -13.74
C ALA A 238 3.77 -24.66 -13.38
N TYR A 239 4.12 -23.46 -12.93
CA TYR A 239 3.16 -22.42 -12.58
C TYR A 239 2.47 -21.83 -13.83
N SER A 240 3.12 -21.87 -14.99
CA SER A 240 2.51 -21.39 -16.24
C SER A 240 1.32 -22.23 -16.69
N SER A 241 1.28 -23.50 -16.30
CA SER A 241 0.17 -24.44 -16.54
C SER A 241 -0.76 -24.60 -15.33
N PHE A 242 -0.48 -23.91 -14.23
CA PHE A 242 -1.28 -23.96 -13.02
C PHE A 242 -2.55 -23.11 -13.18
N ASN A 243 -3.71 -23.70 -12.86
CA ASN A 243 -4.99 -23.02 -12.89
C ASN A 243 -5.66 -23.07 -11.52
N LEU A 244 -5.63 -21.94 -10.82
CA LEU A 244 -6.16 -21.77 -9.47
C LEU A 244 -7.68 -22.04 -9.40
N LYS A 245 -8.43 -21.73 -10.47
CA LYS A 245 -9.90 -21.87 -10.51
C LYS A 245 -10.40 -23.31 -10.55
N LYS A 246 -9.52 -24.29 -10.77
CA LYS A 246 -9.93 -25.69 -10.95
C LYS A 246 -10.17 -26.42 -9.62
N TYR A 247 -9.78 -25.84 -8.49
CA TYR A 247 -9.86 -26.50 -7.17
C TYR A 247 -10.41 -25.62 -6.04
N SER A 248 -10.99 -24.46 -6.34
CA SER A 248 -11.86 -23.73 -5.40
C SER A 248 -13.19 -24.48 -5.27
N LYS A 249 -13.25 -25.43 -4.35
CA LYS A 249 -14.50 -25.99 -3.85
C LYS A 249 -14.87 -25.30 -2.55
#